data_AF-X1GFL1-F1
#
_entry.id   AF-X1GFL1-F1
#
_cell.length_a   1.000
_cell.length_b   1.000
_cell.length_c   1.000
_cell.angle_alpha   90.00
_cell.angle_beta   90.00
_cell.angle_gamma   90.00
#
_symmetry.space_group_name_H-M   'P 1'
#
loop_
_entity.id
_entity.type
_entity.pdbx_description
1 polymer ?
#
loop_
_entity_poly.entity_id
_entity_poly.type
_entity_poly.pdbx_seq_one_letter_code
_entity_poly.pdbx_strand_id
1 'polypeptide(L)'
;VMEKIAESGNLKDIDKVPSGYKRIFVTAHEISPKWHVRTQAAFQKFVDNAVSKTVNFPSSATVQDVENAYMLAYRLDCKGITIFRDKSRGTQVLQVEGKKKAKEKKVKVGTDRKETKKRVKSYLEEK
;
A
#
# COMPACT_ATOMS: atom_id res chain seq x y z
N VAL A 1 17.11 -19.58 11.29
CA VAL A 1 17.01 -18.47 10.30
C VAL A 1 15.70 -18.58 9.55
N MET A 2 15.43 -19.71 8.90
CA MET A 2 14.16 -19.94 8.18
C MET A 2 12.90 -19.73 9.02
N GLU A 3 12.87 -20.20 10.26
CA GLU A 3 11.74 -19.99 11.18
C GLU A 3 11.46 -18.50 11.44
N LYS A 4 12.51 -17.71 11.77
CA LYS A 4 12.38 -16.25 11.92
C LYS A 4 11.91 -15.55 10.64
N ILE A 5 12.28 -16.05 9.46
CA ILE A 5 11.81 -15.52 8.18
C ILE A 5 10.32 -15.79 8.02
N ALA A 6 9.86 -17.01 8.32
CA ALA A 6 8.45 -17.37 8.25
C ALA A 6 7.59 -16.54 9.22
N GLU A 7 8.10 -16.26 10.42
CA GLU A 7 7.39 -15.47 11.43
C GLU A 7 7.33 -13.96 11.13
N SER A 8 8.42 -13.38 10.62
CA SER A 8 8.53 -11.94 10.37
C SER A 8 8.11 -11.54 8.96
N GLY A 9 8.18 -12.47 8.02
CA GLY A 9 7.90 -12.28 6.60
C GLY A 9 8.95 -11.42 5.88
N ASN A 10 10.10 -11.11 6.49
CA ASN A 10 11.17 -10.30 5.88
C ASN A 10 12.56 -10.65 6.47
N LEU A 11 13.62 -10.02 5.96
CA LEU A 11 15.00 -10.28 6.41
C LEU A 11 15.57 -9.22 7.35
N LYS A 12 14.83 -8.13 7.63
CA LYS A 12 15.36 -6.89 8.22
C LYS A 12 15.99 -7.11 9.60
N ASP A 13 15.28 -7.84 10.46
CA ASP A 13 15.62 -8.03 11.87
C ASP A 13 16.32 -9.38 12.18
N ILE A 14 16.99 -9.95 11.18
CA ILE A 14 17.69 -11.24 11.33
C ILE A 14 19.21 -11.02 11.33
N ASP A 15 19.84 -11.05 12.50
CA ASP A 15 21.28 -10.76 12.66
C ASP A 15 22.21 -11.68 11.85
N LYS A 16 21.78 -12.94 11.68
CA LYS A 16 22.54 -13.95 10.92
C LYS A 16 22.56 -13.69 9.41
N VAL A 17 21.77 -12.75 8.90
CA VAL A 17 21.71 -12.42 7.47
C VAL A 17 22.59 -11.20 7.20
N PRO A 18 23.60 -11.29 6.31
CA PRO A 18 24.42 -10.14 5.95
C PRO A 18 23.60 -9.00 5.34
N SER A 19 24.01 -7.75 5.58
CA SER A 19 23.30 -6.54 5.15
C SER A 19 23.09 -6.46 3.63
N GLY A 20 24.03 -7.00 2.84
CA GLY A 20 23.91 -7.08 1.39
C GLY A 20 22.66 -7.85 0.95
N TYR A 21 22.36 -8.97 1.60
CA TYR A 21 21.15 -9.76 1.31
C TYR A 21 19.88 -9.04 1.79
N LYS A 22 19.91 -8.42 2.98
CA LYS A 22 18.76 -7.63 3.48
C LYS A 22 18.38 -6.50 2.53
N ARG A 23 19.38 -5.86 1.90
CA ARG A 23 19.16 -4.80 0.90
C ARG A 23 18.52 -5.32 -0.39
N ILE A 24 18.86 -6.53 -0.82
CA ILE A 24 18.40 -7.10 -2.10
C ILE A 24 16.99 -7.69 -1.95
N PHE A 25 16.75 -8.45 -0.87
CA PHE A 25 15.52 -9.21 -0.66
C PHE A 25 14.51 -8.46 0.21
N VAL A 26 14.22 -7.21 -0.17
CA VAL A 26 13.14 -6.41 0.44
C VAL A 26 11.77 -6.87 -0.05
N THR A 27 10.77 -6.77 0.83
CA THR A 27 9.38 -7.13 0.53
C THR A 27 8.53 -5.93 0.18
N ALA A 28 7.31 -6.18 -0.32
CA ALA A 28 6.39 -5.11 -0.69
C ALA A 28 6.04 -4.16 0.47
N HIS A 29 6.00 -4.64 1.72
CA HIS A 29 5.70 -3.81 2.90
C HIS A 29 6.89 -2.94 3.34
N GLU A 30 8.09 -3.23 2.84
CA GLU A 30 9.31 -2.47 3.14
C GLU A 30 9.57 -1.35 2.12
N ILE A 31 8.89 -1.39 0.98
CA ILE A 31 8.97 -0.37 -0.06
C ILE A 31 7.96 0.72 0.24
N SER A 32 8.40 1.98 0.22
CA SER A 32 7.49 3.10 0.50
C SER A 32 6.42 3.24 -0.60
N PRO A 33 5.22 3.74 -0.26
CA PRO A 33 4.16 3.97 -1.25
C PRO A 33 4.63 4.84 -2.43
N LYS A 34 5.44 5.87 -2.14
CA LYS A 34 6.05 6.74 -3.15
C LYS A 34 6.92 5.96 -4.14
N TRP A 35 7.72 5.00 -3.66
CA TRP A 35 8.54 4.16 -4.52
C TRP A 35 7.70 3.22 -5.37
N HIS A 36 6.64 2.64 -4.83
CA HIS A 36 5.69 1.85 -5.61
C HIS A 36 5.07 2.65 -6.77
N VAL A 37 4.64 3.89 -6.52
CA VAL A 37 4.08 4.76 -7.57
C VAL A 37 5.14 5.08 -8.64
N ARG A 38 6.37 5.39 -8.23
CA ARG A 38 7.47 5.65 -9.17
C ARG A 38 7.81 4.45 -10.03
N THR A 39 7.79 3.24 -9.45
CA THR A 39 7.95 2.00 -10.22
C THR A 39 6.84 1.86 -11.26
N GLN A 40 5.57 2.05 -10.88
CA GLN A 40 4.47 1.99 -11.82
C GLN A 40 4.63 3.01 -12.97
N ALA A 41 4.98 4.25 -12.64
CA ALA A 41 5.20 5.31 -13.62
C ALA A 41 6.35 4.98 -14.60
N ALA A 42 7.44 4.38 -14.10
CA ALA A 42 8.57 3.98 -14.93
C ALA A 42 8.15 3.00 -16.04
N PHE A 43 7.30 2.03 -15.71
CA PHE A 43 6.73 1.11 -16.71
C PHE A 43 5.68 1.79 -17.59
N GLN A 44 4.83 2.65 -17.01
CA GLN A 44 3.72 3.29 -17.73
C GLN A 44 4.19 4.09 -18.96
N LYS A 45 5.40 4.67 -18.92
CA LYS A 45 6.02 5.40 -20.04
C LYS A 45 6.13 4.59 -21.34
N PHE A 46 6.19 3.26 -21.24
CA PHE A 46 6.39 2.36 -22.37
C PHE A 46 5.22 1.39 -22.55
N VAL A 47 4.08 1.64 -21.89
CA VAL A 47 2.87 0.83 -21.99
C VAL A 47 1.72 1.69 -22.51
N ASP A 48 1.18 1.27 -23.65
CA ASP A 48 0.04 1.85 -24.36
C ASP A 48 -1.29 1.71 -23.60
N ASN A 49 -1.46 0.62 -22.86
CA ASN A 49 -2.54 0.38 -21.92
C ASN A 49 -2.18 0.84 -20.49
N ALA A 50 -2.98 0.47 -19.48
CA ALA A 50 -2.69 0.76 -18.08
C ALA A 50 -1.83 -0.33 -17.42
N VAL A 51 -1.01 0.06 -16.44
CA VAL A 51 -0.21 -0.88 -15.64
C VAL A 51 -0.99 -1.34 -14.40
N SER A 52 -1.20 -2.66 -14.26
CA SER A 52 -1.77 -3.25 -13.03
C SER A 52 -0.70 -3.37 -11.95
N LYS A 53 -0.74 -2.47 -10.96
CA LYS A 53 0.20 -2.48 -9.83
C LYS A 53 -0.48 -2.02 -8.54
N THR A 54 -0.33 -2.82 -7.49
CA THR A 54 -0.76 -2.43 -6.14
C THR A 54 0.31 -1.58 -5.44
N VAL A 55 -0.08 -0.40 -4.95
CA VAL A 55 0.70 0.43 -4.03
C VAL A 55 0.34 0.01 -2.60
N ASN A 56 1.24 -0.67 -1.92
CA ASN A 56 1.00 -1.13 -0.55
C ASN A 56 1.26 0.01 0.44
N PHE A 57 0.37 0.12 1.43
CA PHE A 57 0.48 1.08 2.53
C PHE A 57 0.50 0.35 3.88
N PRO A 58 1.24 0.87 4.87
CA PRO A 58 1.14 0.37 6.23
C PRO A 58 -0.26 0.64 6.81
N SER A 59 -0.66 -0.12 7.82
CA SER A 59 -1.97 0.07 8.47
C SER A 59 -2.12 1.44 9.15
N SER A 60 -1.00 2.10 9.46
CA SER A 60 -0.95 3.45 10.03
C SER A 60 -1.12 4.57 8.99
N ALA A 61 -1.18 4.26 7.69
CA ALA A 61 -1.31 5.28 6.66
C ALA A 61 -2.61 6.09 6.80
N THR A 62 -2.45 7.40 6.74
CA THR A 62 -3.54 8.39 6.84
C THR A 62 -4.24 8.58 5.50
N VAL A 63 -5.38 9.27 5.51
CA VAL A 63 -6.07 9.68 4.27
C VAL A 63 -5.16 10.59 3.43
N GLN A 64 -4.41 11.49 4.08
CA GLN A 64 -3.48 12.39 3.40
C GLN A 64 -2.36 11.63 2.68
N ASP A 65 -1.86 10.54 3.27
CA ASP A 65 -0.83 9.70 2.62
C ASP A 65 -1.36 9.07 1.32
N VAL A 66 -2.62 8.64 1.31
CA VAL A 66 -3.28 8.07 0.14
C VAL A 66 -3.54 9.14 -0.92
N GLU A 67 -4.04 10.32 -0.52
CA GLU A 67 -4.21 11.47 -1.41
C GLU A 67 -2.88 11.84 -2.08
N ASN A 68 -1.79 11.92 -1.31
CA ASN A 68 -0.47 12.22 -1.82
C ASN A 68 0.00 11.22 -2.88
N ALA A 69 -0.34 9.93 -2.74
CA ALA A 69 -0.03 8.92 -3.75
C ALA A 69 -0.88 9.05 -5.01
N TYR A 70 -2.17 9.36 -4.88
CA TYR A 70 -3.02 9.68 -6.03
C TYR A 70 -2.50 10.88 -6.81
N MET A 71 -2.19 11.97 -6.10
CA MET A 71 -1.65 13.18 -6.70
C MET A 71 -0.27 12.95 -7.33
N LEU A 72 0.56 12.09 -6.74
CA LEU A 72 1.84 11.71 -7.33
C LEU A 72 1.65 10.88 -8.61
N ALA A 73 0.73 9.92 -8.62
CA ALA A 73 0.45 9.10 -9.79
C ALA A 73 -0.07 9.96 -10.95
N TYR A 74 -0.98 10.90 -10.66
CA TYR A 74 -1.46 11.88 -11.62
C TYR A 74 -0.32 12.71 -12.22
N ARG A 75 0.55 13.29 -11.37
CA ARG A 75 1.72 14.08 -11.83
C ARG A 75 2.75 13.29 -12.62
N LEU A 76 2.73 11.96 -12.56
CA LEU A 76 3.67 11.08 -13.26
C LEU A 76 3.02 10.39 -14.47
N ASP A 77 1.85 10.86 -14.91
CA ASP A 77 1.10 10.34 -16.06
C ASP A 77 0.73 8.85 -15.94
N CYS A 78 0.50 8.37 -14.72
CA CYS A 78 -0.09 7.05 -14.51
C CYS A 78 -1.57 7.04 -14.97
N LYS A 79 -1.93 6.09 -15.84
CA LYS A 79 -3.31 5.94 -16.36
C LYS A 79 -4.30 5.44 -15.31
N GLY A 80 -3.80 4.91 -14.20
CA GLY A 80 -4.59 4.46 -13.06
C GLY A 80 -3.71 4.21 -11.86
N ILE A 81 -4.31 3.92 -10.71
CA ILE A 81 -3.60 3.56 -9.49
C ILE A 81 -4.47 2.64 -8.64
N THR A 82 -3.88 1.60 -8.08
CA THR A 82 -4.55 0.72 -7.11
C THR A 82 -3.77 0.77 -5.81
N ILE A 83 -4.46 1.06 -4.71
CA ILE A 83 -3.85 1.08 -3.37
C ILE A 83 -4.38 -0.08 -2.53
N PHE A 84 -3.52 -0.63 -1.68
CA PHE A 84 -3.92 -1.57 -0.63
C PHE A 84 -3.30 -1.13 0.68
N ARG A 85 -4.15 -0.72 1.63
CA ARG A 85 -3.70 -0.41 2.99
C ARG A 85 -3.78 -1.67 3.84
N ASP A 86 -2.69 -1.99 4.53
CA ASP A 86 -2.68 -3.13 5.43
C ASP A 86 -3.80 -3.02 6.49
N LYS A 87 -4.40 -4.15 6.84
CA LYS A 87 -5.57 -4.33 7.71
C LYS A 87 -6.84 -3.57 7.28
N SER A 88 -6.93 -3.12 6.03
CA SER A 88 -8.14 -2.47 5.51
C SER A 88 -9.31 -3.42 5.24
N ARG A 89 -9.05 -4.73 5.12
CA ARG A 89 -10.07 -5.77 4.89
C ARG A 89 -9.94 -6.88 5.95
N GLY A 90 -11.08 -7.51 6.28
CA GLY A 90 -11.15 -8.59 7.28
C GLY A 90 -10.41 -9.86 6.87
N THR A 91 -10.35 -10.14 5.56
CA THR A 91 -9.52 -11.19 4.96
C THR A 91 -8.48 -10.54 4.06
N GLN A 92 -7.23 -10.99 4.14
CA GLN A 92 -6.11 -10.47 3.34
C GLN A 92 -5.34 -11.64 2.75
N VAL A 93 -4.94 -11.54 1.49
CA VAL A 93 -4.16 -12.59 0.79
C VAL A 93 -2.69 -12.56 1.25
N LEU A 94 -2.16 -11.36 1.54
CA LEU A 94 -0.82 -11.18 2.11
C LEU A 94 -0.93 -11.13 3.63
N GLN A 95 -0.68 -12.26 4.28
CA GLN A 95 -0.59 -12.36 5.74
C GLN A 95 0.74 -13.03 6.12
N VAL A 96 1.41 -12.47 7.12
CA VAL A 96 2.55 -13.14 7.75
C VAL A 96 2.00 -14.04 8.84
N GLU A 97 2.22 -15.35 8.71
CA GLU A 97 1.62 -16.40 9.54
C GLU A 97 1.86 -16.19 11.05
N GLY A 98 2.98 -15.56 11.43
CA GLY A 98 3.35 -15.30 12.82
C GLY A 98 2.48 -14.30 13.59
N LYS A 99 1.67 -13.47 12.93
CA LYS A 99 0.75 -12.53 13.61
C LYS A 99 -0.65 -13.14 13.69
N LYS A 100 -0.96 -13.74 14.85
CA LYS A 100 -2.26 -14.32 15.26
C LYS A 100 -3.44 -13.73 14.48
N LYS A 101 -4.24 -14.62 13.86
CA LYS A 101 -5.53 -14.32 13.22
C LYS A 101 -6.33 -13.33 14.08
N ALA A 102 -6.34 -12.05 13.70
CA ALA A 102 -7.22 -11.09 14.31
C ALA A 102 -8.65 -11.50 13.94
N LYS A 103 -9.47 -11.82 14.94
CA LYS A 103 -10.88 -12.19 14.77
C LYS A 103 -11.55 -11.28 13.73
N GLU A 104 -12.24 -11.90 12.79
CA GLU A 104 -13.00 -11.24 11.72
C GLU A 104 -13.90 -10.14 12.30
N LYS A 105 -13.46 -8.89 12.22
CA LYS A 105 -14.35 -7.74 12.41
C LYS A 105 -14.98 -7.45 11.05
N LYS A 106 -16.30 -7.68 10.94
CA LYS A 106 -17.10 -7.14 9.84
C LYS A 106 -16.92 -5.61 9.83
N VAL A 107 -16.08 -5.10 8.94
CA VAL A 107 -16.00 -3.67 8.67
C VAL A 107 -17.32 -3.28 8.02
N LYS A 108 -18.20 -2.63 8.79
CA LYS A 108 -19.37 -1.94 8.21
C LYS A 108 -18.83 -0.79 7.37
N VAL A 109 -18.76 -0.96 6.06
CA VAL A 109 -18.50 0.13 5.12
C VAL A 109 -19.74 1.01 5.14
N GLY A 110 -19.78 1.96 6.06
CA GLY A 110 -20.79 3.00 6.09
C GLY A 110 -20.50 4.02 5.01
N THR A 111 -21.01 3.79 3.79
CA THR A 111 -21.08 4.86 2.78
C THR A 111 -22.30 5.71 3.03
N ASP A 112 -22.21 6.68 3.95
CA ASP A 112 -23.12 7.81 3.88
C ASP A 112 -22.72 8.66 2.67
N ARG A 113 -23.42 8.41 1.56
CA ARG A 113 -23.24 9.14 0.29
C ARG A 113 -23.46 10.65 0.45
N LYS A 114 -24.25 11.10 1.43
CA LYS A 114 -24.50 12.54 1.65
C LYS A 114 -23.29 13.22 2.27
N GLU A 115 -22.68 12.58 3.28
CA GLU A 115 -21.48 13.10 3.93
C GLU A 115 -20.27 13.12 2.98
N THR A 116 -20.16 12.07 2.14
CA THR A 116 -19.12 12.01 1.11
C THR A 116 -19.26 13.15 0.10
N LYS A 117 -20.47 13.42 -0.40
CA LYS A 117 -20.74 14.53 -1.32
C LYS A 117 -20.45 15.90 -0.68
N LYS A 118 -20.80 16.07 0.61
CA LYS A 118 -20.55 17.32 1.34
C LYS A 118 -19.05 17.60 1.50
N ARG A 119 -18.26 16.58 1.84
CA ARG A 119 -16.79 16.68 1.96
C ARG A 119 -16.10 16.98 0.62
N VAL A 120 -16.54 16.34 -0.46
CA VAL A 120 -15.98 16.61 -1.80
C VAL A 120 -16.28 18.04 -2.23
N LYS A 121 -17.50 18.54 -1.95
CA LYS A 121 -17.89 19.91 -2.29
C LYS A 121 -17.05 20.95 -1.53
N SER A 122 -16.83 20.79 -0.23
CA SER A 122 -16.02 21.75 0.53
C SER A 122 -14.56 21.79 0.06
N TYR A 123 -13.98 20.64 -0.28
CA TYR A 123 -12.59 20.59 -0.78
C TYR A 123 -12.42 21.31 -2.13
N LEU A 124 -13.45 21.30 -2.99
CA LEU A 124 -13.44 22.00 -4.27
C LEU A 124 -13.68 23.51 -4.12
N GLU A 125 -14.31 23.94 -3.02
CA GLU A 125 -14.60 25.35 -2.72
C GLU A 125 -13.43 26.05 -1.98
N GLU A 126 -12.54 25.28 -1.35
CA GLU A 126 -11.35 25.80 -0.63
C GLU A 126 -10.10 25.96 -1.52
N LYS A 127 -10.19 25.67 -2.83
CA LYS A 127 -9.14 25.92 -3.84
C LYS A 127 -9.59 26.95 -4.85
#